data_AF-A0A835KR46-F1
#
_entry.id   AF-A0A835KR46-F1
#
_cell.length_a   1.000
_cell.length_b   1.000
_cell.length_c   1.000
_cell.angle_alpha   90.00
_cell.angle_beta   90.00
_cell.angle_gamma   90.00
#
_symmetry.space_group_name_H-M   'P 1'
#
loop_
_entity.id
_entity.type
_entity.pdbx_description
1 polymer ?
#
loop_
_entity_poly.entity_id
_entity_poly.type
_entity_poly.pdbx_seq_one_letter_code
_entity_poly.pdbx_strand_id
1 'polypeptide(L)'
;MSKGLHLEFNVSYEAGTLSGRASVLSNQPSLALWNGEALVVNCQSWIRHGAPGPKDTFLDTIGVLNLCLVTVTDKDVDLNSPSLASRIEGCFNFHRILFDALDTSAPR
;
A
#
# COMPACT_ATOMS: atom_id res chain seq x y z
N MET A 1 -3.74 -25.14 -14.73
CA MET A 1 -2.42 -25.47 -15.30
C MET A 1 -1.39 -24.52 -14.70
N SER A 2 -0.39 -25.02 -13.97
CA SER A 2 0.74 -24.20 -13.52
C SER A 2 1.64 -23.92 -14.73
N LYS A 3 2.12 -22.68 -14.88
CA LYS A 3 2.87 -22.23 -16.07
C LYS A 3 4.32 -22.76 -16.14
N GLY A 4 4.68 -23.81 -15.40
CA GLY A 4 6.06 -24.29 -15.30
C GLY A 4 7.03 -23.30 -14.64
N LEU A 5 6.51 -22.28 -13.93
CA LEU A 5 7.32 -21.30 -13.22
C LEU A 5 7.66 -21.83 -11.82
N HIS A 6 8.94 -21.72 -11.42
CA HIS A 6 9.33 -21.92 -10.02
C HIS A 6 8.87 -20.70 -9.23
N LEU A 7 7.93 -20.90 -8.31
CA LEU A 7 7.31 -19.84 -7.51
C LEU A 7 7.34 -20.23 -6.04
N GLU A 8 7.91 -19.35 -5.23
CA GLU A 8 7.86 -19.41 -3.78
C GLU A 8 6.89 -18.33 -3.29
N PHE A 9 6.06 -18.67 -2.30
CA PHE A 9 5.08 -17.75 -1.73
C PHE A 9 5.21 -17.72 -0.22
N ASN A 10 5.67 -16.58 0.29
CA ASN A 10 5.90 -16.35 1.72
C ASN A 10 4.85 -15.38 2.28
N VAL A 11 4.33 -15.69 3.46
CA VAL A 11 3.33 -14.87 4.17
C VAL A 11 3.92 -14.40 5.49
N SER A 12 3.99 -13.09 5.66
CA SER A 12 4.37 -12.44 6.92
C SER A 12 3.13 -11.87 7.60
N TYR A 13 2.96 -12.15 8.88
CA TYR A 13 1.84 -11.64 9.68
C TYR A 13 2.34 -10.52 10.59
N GLU A 14 1.75 -9.34 10.45
CA GLU A 14 2.10 -8.17 11.27
C GLU A 14 0.85 -7.38 11.64
N ALA A 15 1.01 -6.49 12.61
CA ALA A 15 0.01 -5.46 12.87
C ALA A 15 -0.27 -4.71 11.56
N GLY A 16 -1.56 -4.47 11.24
CA GLY A 16 -2.02 -3.80 10.01
C GLY A 16 -1.64 -2.30 9.89
N THR A 17 -0.56 -1.88 10.54
CA THR A 17 -0.01 -0.53 10.57
C THR A 17 1.17 -0.41 9.61
N LEU A 18 1.51 0.81 9.20
CA LEU A 18 2.71 1.06 8.39
C LEU A 18 4.00 0.70 9.16
N SER A 19 4.02 0.88 10.48
CA SER A 19 5.17 0.54 11.31
C SER A 19 5.46 -0.97 11.31
N GLY A 20 4.42 -1.81 11.45
CA GLY A 20 4.57 -3.27 11.36
C GLY A 20 5.05 -3.73 9.98
N ARG A 21 4.63 -3.04 8.91
CA ARG A 21 5.16 -3.31 7.57
C ARG A 21 6.61 -2.87 7.41
N ALA A 22 6.97 -1.71 7.97
CA ALA A 22 8.35 -1.23 7.97
C ALA A 22 9.28 -2.19 8.73
N SER A 23 8.85 -2.77 9.85
CA SER A 23 9.66 -3.74 10.60
C SER A 23 9.95 -5.01 9.79
N VAL A 24 8.99 -5.52 9.02
CA VAL A 24 9.25 -6.67 8.11
C VAL A 24 10.26 -6.30 7.03
N LEU A 25 10.06 -5.16 6.38
CA LEU A 25 10.96 -4.70 5.32
C LEU A 25 12.39 -4.45 5.83
N SER A 26 12.53 -4.00 7.08
CA SER A 26 13.83 -3.76 7.70
C SER A 26 14.54 -5.06 8.10
N ASN A 27 13.78 -6.15 8.31
CA ASN A 27 14.32 -7.46 8.63
C ASN A 27 14.57 -8.26 7.34
N GLN A 28 15.60 -7.90 6.58
CA GLN A 28 15.96 -8.56 5.31
C GLN A 28 15.97 -10.10 5.35
N PRO A 29 16.47 -10.77 6.40
CA PRO A 29 16.37 -12.23 6.50
C PRO A 29 14.94 -12.77 6.45
N SER A 30 13.96 -12.02 6.96
CA SER A 30 12.53 -12.40 6.92
C SER A 30 11.91 -12.28 5.53
N LEU A 31 12.53 -11.50 4.64
CA LEU A 31 12.11 -11.39 3.24
C LEU A 31 12.65 -12.52 2.37
N ALA A 32 13.55 -13.37 2.93
CA ALA A 32 14.18 -14.49 2.24
C ALA A 32 14.83 -14.08 0.90
N LEU A 33 15.41 -12.87 0.84
CA LEU A 33 15.92 -12.33 -0.41
C LEU A 33 17.17 -13.08 -0.88
N TRP A 34 17.24 -13.35 -2.18
CA TRP A 34 18.39 -13.97 -2.82
C TRP A 34 19.33 -12.93 -3.40
N ASN A 35 20.64 -13.19 -3.32
CA ASN A 35 21.63 -12.31 -3.93
C ASN A 35 21.42 -12.23 -5.45
N GLY A 36 21.21 -11.02 -5.94
CA GLY A 36 21.08 -10.72 -7.38
C GLY A 36 19.65 -10.77 -7.92
N GLU A 37 18.64 -11.03 -7.10
CA GLU A 37 17.26 -10.88 -7.54
C GLU A 37 16.84 -9.40 -7.60
N ALA A 38 15.91 -9.09 -8.49
CA ALA A 38 15.31 -7.77 -8.55
C ALA A 38 14.19 -7.65 -7.51
N LEU A 39 14.34 -6.72 -6.56
CA LEU A 39 13.31 -6.48 -5.54
C LEU A 39 12.28 -5.46 -6.03
N VAL A 40 11.01 -5.83 -5.95
CA VAL A 40 9.86 -4.95 -6.22
C VAL A 40 8.98 -4.86 -4.98
N VAL A 41 8.68 -3.64 -4.54
CA VAL A 41 7.76 -3.40 -3.43
C VAL A 41 6.44 -2.85 -3.98
N ASN A 42 5.36 -3.62 -3.83
CA ASN A 42 4.02 -3.20 -4.24
C ASN A 42 3.16 -2.80 -3.04
N CYS A 43 2.87 -1.51 -2.93
CA CYS A 43 2.05 -0.91 -1.88
C CYS A 43 0.63 -0.63 -2.40
N GLN A 44 -0.30 -1.55 -2.17
CA GLN A 44 -1.69 -1.40 -2.58
C GLN A 44 -2.58 -0.94 -1.41
N SER A 45 -2.99 0.33 -1.43
CA SER A 45 -3.81 1.00 -0.41
C SER A 45 -3.17 1.00 0.99
N TRP A 46 -1.84 0.98 1.05
CA TRP A 46 -1.11 0.90 2.33
C TRP A 46 -0.85 2.27 2.96
N ILE A 47 -0.62 3.29 2.14
CA ILE A 47 -0.01 4.55 2.59
C ILE A 47 -1.05 5.51 3.20
N ARG A 48 -2.29 5.53 2.70
CA ARG A 48 -3.38 6.42 3.16
C ARG A 48 -3.66 6.40 4.67
N HIS A 49 -3.44 5.28 5.34
CA HIS A 49 -3.81 5.08 6.75
C HIS A 49 -2.68 5.44 7.73
N GLY A 50 -1.51 5.84 7.21
CA GLY A 50 -0.40 6.28 8.03
C GLY A 50 -0.58 7.69 8.55
N ALA A 51 -0.37 7.88 9.86
CA ALA A 51 0.02 9.19 10.36
C ALA A 51 1.34 9.63 9.67
N PRO A 52 1.63 10.94 9.55
CA PRO A 52 2.82 11.43 8.86
C PRO A 52 4.12 10.74 9.28
N GLY A 53 4.38 10.61 10.59
CA GLY A 53 5.59 9.95 11.10
C GLY A 53 5.78 8.49 10.64
N PRO A 54 4.83 7.57 10.91
CA PRO A 54 4.90 6.19 10.43
C PRO A 54 5.00 6.05 8.91
N LYS A 55 4.43 7.00 8.15
CA LYS A 55 4.55 7.03 6.69
C LYS A 55 5.98 7.35 6.26
N ASP A 56 6.59 8.38 6.84
CA ASP A 56 7.96 8.77 6.51
C ASP A 56 8.93 7.63 6.86
N THR A 57 8.81 7.05 8.06
CA THR A 57 9.63 5.89 8.46
C THR A 57 9.48 4.71 7.49
N PHE A 58 8.27 4.41 7.04
CA PHE A 58 8.04 3.34 6.07
C PHE A 58 8.69 3.62 4.72
N LEU A 59 8.60 4.86 4.23
CA LEU A 59 9.24 5.27 2.97
C LEU A 59 10.76 5.27 3.08
N ASP A 60 11.31 5.68 4.22
CA ASP A 60 12.74 5.62 4.51
C ASP A 60 13.23 4.16 4.53
N THR A 61 12.49 3.26 5.18
CA THR A 61 12.78 1.81 5.17
C THR A 61 12.79 1.25 3.75
N ILE A 62 11.84 1.65 2.90
CA ILE A 62 11.86 1.26 1.49
C ILE A 62 13.09 1.84 0.81
N GLY A 63 13.41 3.12 1.04
CA GLY A 63 14.53 3.82 0.39
C GLY A 63 15.91 3.22 0.66
N VAL A 64 16.09 2.49 1.78
CA VAL A 64 17.37 1.82 2.09
C VAL A 64 17.51 0.42 1.46
N LEU A 65 16.44 -0.12 0.87
CA LEU A 65 16.49 -1.39 0.15
C LEU A 65 17.07 -1.18 -1.26
N ASN A 66 17.86 -2.14 -1.75
CA ASN A 66 18.35 -2.14 -3.14
C ASN A 66 17.22 -2.52 -4.11
N LEU A 67 16.29 -1.59 -4.31
CA LEU A 67 15.05 -1.80 -5.06
C LEU A 67 15.26 -1.60 -6.56
N CYS A 68 14.52 -2.39 -7.33
CA CYS A 68 14.34 -2.15 -8.76
C CYS A 68 13.16 -1.20 -9.00
N LEU A 69 12.05 -1.42 -8.29
CA LEU A 69 10.80 -0.68 -8.50
C LEU A 69 9.96 -0.63 -7.23
N VAL A 70 9.29 0.50 -7.02
CA VAL A 70 8.21 0.64 -6.03
C VAL A 70 6.94 1.03 -6.76
N THR A 71 5.86 0.28 -6.56
CA THR A 71 4.53 0.64 -7.06
C THR A 71 3.65 1.05 -5.91
N VAL A 72 2.97 2.18 -6.06
CA VAL A 72 2.01 2.69 -5.07
C VAL A 72 0.67 2.85 -5.75
N THR A 73 -0.36 2.22 -5.20
CA THR A 73 -1.75 2.40 -5.63
C THR A 73 -2.56 2.87 -4.45
N ASP A 74 -3.12 4.07 -4.52
CA ASP A 74 -3.98 4.62 -3.48
C ASP A 74 -5.18 5.35 -4.07
N LYS A 75 -6.13 5.72 -3.23
CA LYS A 75 -7.34 6.46 -3.60
C LYS A 75 -7.06 7.96 -3.56
N ASP A 76 -7.43 8.65 -4.63
CA ASP A 76 -7.29 10.09 -4.76
C ASP A 76 -8.40 10.81 -3.97
N VAL A 77 -8.19 10.98 -2.66
CA VAL A 77 -9.08 11.74 -1.79
C VAL A 77 -8.30 12.35 -0.63
N ASP A 78 -8.42 13.66 -0.46
CA ASP A 78 -7.88 14.35 0.72
C ASP A 78 -8.89 14.30 1.87
N LEU A 79 -8.63 13.41 2.83
CA LEU A 79 -9.40 13.30 4.08
C LEU A 79 -8.62 13.84 5.29
N ASN A 80 -7.45 14.44 5.07
CA ASN A 80 -6.56 14.95 6.11
C ASN A 80 -6.66 16.46 6.29
N SER A 81 -7.54 17.13 5.52
CA SER A 81 -7.80 18.56 5.70
C SER A 81 -8.12 18.92 7.15
N PRO A 82 -7.56 20.00 7.70
CA PRO A 82 -7.87 20.46 9.07
C PRO A 82 -9.31 20.95 9.20
N SER A 83 -9.97 21.29 8.08
CA SER A 83 -11.37 21.73 8.05
C SER A 83 -12.31 20.53 8.06
N LEU A 84 -13.21 20.47 9.05
CA LEU A 84 -14.27 19.45 9.07
C LEU A 84 -15.16 19.53 7.82
N ALA A 85 -15.52 20.75 7.40
CA ALA A 85 -16.36 20.95 6.21
C ALA A 85 -15.68 20.38 4.95
N SER A 86 -14.38 20.63 4.77
CA SER A 86 -13.62 20.12 3.62
C SER A 86 -13.49 18.60 3.64
N ARG A 87 -13.33 17.98 4.83
CA ARG A 87 -13.33 16.52 4.94
C ARG A 87 -14.70 15.91 4.61
N ILE A 88 -15.78 16.54 5.05
CA ILE A 88 -17.15 16.11 4.72
C ILE A 88 -17.39 16.21 3.21
N GLU A 89 -17.03 17.33 2.60
CA GLU A 89 -17.12 17.54 1.16
C GLU A 89 -16.29 16.50 0.38
N GLY A 90 -15.03 16.27 0.79
CA GLY A 90 -14.16 15.24 0.22
C GLY A 90 -14.77 13.84 0.30
N CYS A 91 -15.37 13.49 1.44
CA CYS A 91 -16.11 12.23 1.60
C CYS A 91 -17.27 12.11 0.60
N PHE A 92 -18.11 13.14 0.46
CA PHE A 92 -19.25 13.11 -0.45
C PHE A 92 -18.80 13.00 -1.90
N ASN A 93 -17.83 13.80 -2.32
CA ASN A 93 -17.32 13.79 -3.68
C ASN A 93 -16.73 12.42 -4.04
N PHE A 94 -15.92 11.85 -3.15
CA PHE A 94 -15.30 10.55 -3.36
C PHE A 94 -16.33 9.41 -3.44
N HIS A 95 -17.28 9.32 -2.49
CA HIS A 95 -18.25 8.23 -2.46
C HIS A 95 -19.27 8.32 -3.60
N ARG A 96 -19.66 9.53 -4.02
CA ARG A 96 -20.55 9.70 -5.16
C ARG A 96 -19.97 9.03 -6.41
N ILE A 97 -18.69 9.29 -6.72
CA ILE A 97 -18.02 8.67 -7.87
C ILE A 97 -18.01 7.14 -7.76
N LEU A 98 -17.75 6.60 -6.57
CA LEU A 98 -17.79 5.15 -6.34
C LEU A 98 -19.19 4.57 -6.55
N PHE A 99 -20.23 5.21 -6.04
CA PHE A 99 -21.61 4.75 -6.21
C PHE A 99 -22.06 4.84 -7.66
N ASP A 100 -21.74 5.92 -8.36
CA ASP A 100 -22.04 6.07 -9.79
C ASP A 100 -21.35 4.98 -10.62
N ALA A 101 -20.09 4.67 -10.30
CA ALA A 101 -19.34 3.59 -10.95
C ALA A 101 -19.95 2.21 -10.65
N LEU A 102 -20.38 1.96 -9.41
CA LEU A 102 -21.02 0.71 -9.02
C LEU A 102 -22.37 0.52 -9.71
N ASP A 103 -23.23 1.56 -9.77
CA ASP A 103 -24.52 1.50 -10.48
C ASP A 103 -24.33 1.26 -11.98
N THR A 104 -23.24 1.76 -12.56
CA THR A 104 -22.92 1.56 -13.98
C THR A 104 -22.34 0.17 -14.27
N SER A 105 -21.55 -0.40 -13.35
CA SER A 105 -20.75 -1.60 -13.59
C SER A 105 -21.32 -2.89 -13.01
N ALA A 106 -22.16 -2.81 -11.97
CA ALA A 106 -22.76 -3.97 -11.33
C ALA A 106 -24.17 -4.27 -11.87
N PRO A 107 -24.59 -5.54 -11.96
CA PRO A 107 -25.97 -5.88 -12.21
C PRO A 107 -26.89 -5.32 -11.13
N ARG A 108 -28.11 -4.97 -11.52
CA ARG A 108 -29.17 -4.53 -10.59
C ARG A 108 -29.83 -5.71 -9.89
#